data_AF-A0AA38GTG9-F1
#
_entry.id   AF-A0AA38GTG9-F1
#
_cell.length_a   1.000
_cell.length_b   1.000
_cell.length_c   1.000
_cell.angle_alpha   90.00
_cell.angle_beta   90.00
_cell.angle_gamma   90.00
#
_symmetry.space_group_name_H-M   'P 1'
#
loop_
_entity.id
_entity.type
_entity.pdbx_description
1 polymer ?
#
loop_
_entity_poly.entity_id
_entity_poly.type
_entity_poly.pdbx_seq_one_letter_code
_entity_poly.pdbx_strand_id
1 'polypeptide(L)'
;WNSWNHYGCNINEHIVRATADALVSSGLSKMGYTYVNIDDCWAELKRDNNDRLVPSRSKFPSGIKALSDYVHSKGLKLGIYSDAGYYTCQKQPGSLGHEQVDADTFAFWGVDYLKYDNCYNDGSKPEARYPKMRDALLRTGRPIFYSLCEWGVDVPATWAPKIGSSWRTTGDIEDKWESVISRADLNDKFAPYARPGGWNDPDMLEVGNGHMTMDEYGSHFSIWALMKAPLLIGCDVTSMNKGTSRILSNQEVIAVNQDHKGIQGRKVSKQGDLEVWAGPLSNNRIAFNSCLVFVWTVNTTAQRSGSKSPREPYSISEGSCLQNSSWSKSDPQMQNLAIRTTSPLPKSSQCPQPLGYDHGLDSTWPLSLLAYEKGTLHST
;
A
#
# COMPACT_ATOMS: atom_id res chain seq x y z
N TRP A 1 -4.02 8.37 5.19
CA TRP A 1 -5.39 7.90 5.42
C TRP A 1 -6.28 8.49 4.34
N ASN A 2 -7.27 7.74 3.86
CA ASN A 2 -8.30 8.21 2.95
C ASN A 2 -9.68 7.79 3.48
N SER A 3 -10.69 8.65 3.31
CA SER A 3 -12.03 8.46 3.90
C SER A 3 -12.91 7.42 3.19
N TRP A 4 -12.60 7.00 1.97
CA TRP A 4 -13.53 6.31 1.08
C TRP A 4 -13.98 4.94 1.58
N ASN A 5 -13.05 4.02 1.87
CA ASN A 5 -13.40 2.62 2.15
C ASN A 5 -14.31 2.46 3.36
N HIS A 6 -14.05 3.21 4.45
CA HIS A 6 -14.84 3.11 5.66
C HIS A 6 -16.07 4.03 5.67
N TYR A 7 -15.93 5.28 5.24
CA TYR A 7 -16.99 6.29 5.40
C TYR A 7 -17.81 6.52 4.14
N GLY A 8 -17.26 6.26 2.94
CA GLY A 8 -17.89 6.63 1.67
C GLY A 8 -18.41 8.07 1.70
N CYS A 9 -19.68 8.27 1.33
CA CYS A 9 -20.32 9.59 1.40
C CYS A 9 -20.66 10.08 2.82
N ASN A 10 -20.53 9.27 3.86
CA ASN A 10 -20.80 9.64 5.25
C ASN A 10 -19.62 10.37 5.91
N ILE A 11 -18.90 11.19 5.14
CA ILE A 11 -17.79 12.00 5.60
C ILE A 11 -18.25 13.41 6.02
N ASN A 12 -17.65 13.96 7.07
CA ASN A 12 -17.85 15.33 7.52
C ASN A 12 -16.61 15.87 8.25
N GLU A 13 -16.62 17.17 8.55
CA GLU A 13 -15.51 17.87 9.20
C GLU A 13 -15.12 17.26 10.56
N HIS A 14 -16.10 16.83 11.36
CA HIS A 14 -15.83 16.21 12.66
C HIS A 14 -15.02 14.92 12.50
N ILE A 15 -15.39 14.06 11.55
CA ILE A 15 -14.67 12.81 11.25
C ILE A 15 -13.23 13.12 10.82
N VAL A 16 -13.02 14.10 9.94
CA VAL A 16 -11.67 14.46 9.46
C VAL A 16 -10.82 14.99 10.62
N ARG A 17 -11.38 15.84 11.50
CA ARG A 17 -10.68 16.35 12.69
C ARG A 17 -10.33 15.24 13.68
N ALA A 18 -11.29 14.37 13.99
CA ALA A 18 -11.09 13.23 14.89
C ALA A 18 -10.03 12.25 14.33
N THR A 19 -10.05 12.01 13.02
CA THR A 19 -9.04 11.21 12.32
C THR A 19 -7.65 11.83 12.44
N ALA A 20 -7.53 13.14 12.23
CA ALA A 20 -6.26 13.84 12.39
C ALA A 20 -5.72 13.72 13.84
N ASP A 21 -6.58 13.91 14.83
CA ASP A 21 -6.23 13.72 16.25
C ASP A 21 -5.84 12.26 16.57
N ALA A 22 -6.53 11.28 15.99
CA ALA A 22 -6.24 9.86 16.18
C ALA A 22 -4.89 9.45 15.55
N LEU A 23 -4.55 9.96 14.36
CA LEU A 23 -3.24 9.72 13.74
C LEU A 23 -2.08 10.27 14.59
N VAL A 24 -2.30 11.40 15.28
CA VAL A 24 -1.32 11.97 16.21
C VAL A 24 -1.24 11.15 17.50
N SER A 25 -2.37 10.93 18.15
CA SER A 25 -2.42 10.30 19.48
C SER A 25 -2.04 8.81 19.46
N SER A 26 -2.34 8.08 18.38
CA SER A 26 -1.90 6.69 18.18
C SER A 26 -0.41 6.56 17.85
N GLY A 27 0.26 7.67 17.50
CA GLY A 27 1.65 7.67 17.05
C GLY A 27 1.86 7.29 15.58
N LEU A 28 0.81 6.96 14.82
CA LEU A 28 0.91 6.64 13.39
C LEU A 28 1.53 7.79 12.57
N SER A 29 1.20 9.04 12.90
CA SER A 29 1.84 10.21 12.28
C SER A 29 3.37 10.20 12.38
N LYS A 30 3.92 9.75 13.52
CA LYS A 30 5.37 9.60 13.73
C LYS A 30 5.98 8.45 12.94
N MET A 31 5.15 7.49 12.50
CA MET A 31 5.54 6.40 11.61
C MET A 31 5.49 6.78 10.12
N GLY A 32 5.06 8.01 9.79
CA GLY A 32 5.04 8.53 8.42
C GLY A 32 3.65 8.70 7.80
N TYR A 33 2.58 8.31 8.50
CA TYR A 33 1.20 8.54 8.02
C TYR A 33 0.80 10.01 8.21
N THR A 34 1.16 10.84 7.22
CA THR A 34 1.05 12.30 7.33
C THR A 34 -0.11 12.91 6.54
N TYR A 35 -0.67 12.20 5.56
CA TYR A 35 -1.79 12.69 4.74
C TYR A 35 -3.15 12.25 5.29
N VAL A 36 -4.08 13.21 5.40
CA VAL A 36 -5.49 13.02 5.75
C VAL A 36 -6.32 13.41 4.52
N ASN A 37 -6.70 12.42 3.71
CA ASN A 37 -7.32 12.66 2.40
C ASN A 37 -8.85 12.52 2.49
N ILE A 38 -9.56 13.59 2.13
CA ILE A 38 -11.01 13.58 1.93
C ILE A 38 -11.27 13.06 0.51
N ASP A 39 -12.10 12.03 0.40
CA ASP A 39 -12.55 11.48 -0.89
C ASP A 39 -13.83 12.17 -1.39
N ASP A 40 -14.57 11.56 -2.32
CA ASP A 40 -15.80 12.14 -2.89
C ASP A 40 -16.87 12.50 -1.83
N CYS A 41 -17.95 13.16 -2.26
CA CYS A 41 -19.09 13.58 -1.44
C CYS A 41 -18.83 14.74 -0.46
N TRP A 42 -17.77 15.53 -0.68
CA TRP A 42 -17.40 16.67 0.17
C TRP A 42 -17.99 18.02 -0.26
N ALA A 43 -18.33 18.18 -1.55
CA ALA A 43 -18.75 19.44 -2.13
C ALA A 43 -20.27 19.67 -2.10
N GLU A 44 -20.72 20.89 -2.37
CA GLU A 44 -22.08 21.20 -2.79
C GLU A 44 -22.31 20.74 -4.23
N LEU A 45 -23.58 20.55 -4.63
CA LEU A 45 -23.94 20.15 -6.00
C LEU A 45 -23.77 21.28 -7.03
N LYS A 46 -23.49 22.50 -6.58
CA LYS A 46 -23.31 23.68 -7.44
C LYS A 46 -22.03 24.42 -7.05
N ARG A 47 -21.30 24.85 -8.07
CA ARG A 47 -20.23 25.83 -7.96
C ARG A 47 -20.79 27.19 -7.54
N ASP A 48 -19.92 28.06 -7.02
CA ASP A 48 -20.30 29.44 -6.71
C ASP A 48 -20.36 30.32 -7.99
N ASN A 49 -20.68 31.60 -7.81
CA ASN A 49 -20.79 32.55 -8.93
C ASN A 49 -19.45 32.87 -9.62
N ASN A 50 -18.32 32.48 -9.01
CA ASN A 50 -16.99 32.57 -9.60
C ASN A 50 -16.51 31.20 -10.10
N ASP A 51 -17.44 30.25 -10.26
CA ASP A 51 -17.20 28.93 -10.80
C ASP A 51 -16.30 28.05 -9.93
N ARG A 52 -16.16 28.38 -8.64
CA ARG A 52 -15.36 27.61 -7.69
C ARG A 52 -16.17 26.48 -7.08
N LEU A 53 -15.50 25.36 -6.79
CA LEU A 53 -16.04 24.32 -5.94
C LEU A 53 -16.35 24.89 -4.54
N VAL A 54 -17.47 24.46 -3.96
CA VAL A 54 -17.93 24.90 -2.64
C VAL A 54 -18.03 23.67 -1.74
N PRO A 55 -17.40 23.64 -0.56
CA PRO A 55 -17.60 22.54 0.38
C PRO A 55 -19.04 22.52 0.88
N SER A 56 -19.59 21.33 1.10
CA SER A 56 -20.93 21.15 1.65
C SER A 56 -21.05 21.88 2.99
N ARG A 57 -21.97 22.83 3.10
CA ARG A 57 -22.13 23.67 4.30
C ARG A 57 -22.61 22.88 5.51
N SER A 58 -23.33 21.79 5.29
CA SER A 58 -23.80 20.90 6.35
C SER A 58 -22.72 19.96 6.85
N LYS A 59 -21.85 19.45 5.96
CA LYS A 59 -20.76 18.52 6.30
C LYS A 59 -19.49 19.24 6.76
N PHE A 60 -19.20 20.40 6.18
CA PHE A 60 -17.99 21.19 6.37
C PHE A 60 -18.31 22.66 6.67
N PRO A 61 -19.00 22.94 7.80
CA PRO A 61 -19.51 24.27 8.13
C PRO A 61 -18.40 25.34 8.27
N SER A 62 -17.17 24.96 8.62
CA SER A 62 -16.05 25.91 8.68
C SER A 62 -15.33 26.12 7.34
N GLY A 63 -15.66 25.32 6.32
CA GLY A 63 -14.99 25.29 5.03
C GLY A 63 -13.63 24.57 5.03
N ILE A 64 -13.15 24.22 3.83
CA ILE A 64 -11.91 23.42 3.68
C ILE A 64 -10.67 24.16 4.18
N LYS A 65 -10.59 25.48 4.01
CA LYS A 65 -9.43 26.24 4.49
C LYS A 65 -9.24 26.09 6.00
N ALA A 66 -10.29 26.30 6.78
CA ALA A 66 -10.22 26.19 8.24
C ALA A 66 -9.92 24.76 8.70
N LEU A 67 -10.42 23.76 7.97
CA LEU A 67 -10.09 22.36 8.20
C LEU A 67 -8.62 22.07 7.87
N SER A 68 -8.10 22.60 6.76
CA SER A 68 -6.69 22.46 6.36
C SER A 68 -5.77 23.09 7.39
N ASP A 69 -6.05 24.33 7.82
CA ASP A 69 -5.28 25.04 8.84
C ASP A 69 -5.22 24.21 10.14
N TYR A 70 -6.32 23.55 10.51
CA TYR A 70 -6.34 22.65 11.66
C TYR A 70 -5.50 21.39 11.44
N VAL A 71 -5.61 20.71 10.30
CA VAL A 71 -4.80 19.52 9.98
C VAL A 71 -3.30 19.88 9.97
N HIS A 72 -2.93 21.03 9.42
CA HIS A 72 -1.56 21.55 9.46
C HIS A 72 -1.09 21.86 10.88
N SER A 73 -1.96 22.37 11.76
CA SER A 73 -1.62 22.59 13.17
C SER A 73 -1.24 21.31 13.93
N LYS A 74 -1.63 20.15 13.40
CA LYS A 74 -1.28 18.81 13.91
C LYS A 74 0.00 18.24 13.28
N GLY A 75 0.66 18.99 12.41
CA GLY A 75 1.82 18.54 11.63
C GLY A 75 1.47 17.57 10.50
N LEU A 76 0.18 17.50 10.13
CA LEU A 76 -0.33 16.64 9.06
C LEU A 76 -0.58 17.45 7.79
N LYS A 77 -0.97 16.77 6.72
CA LYS A 77 -1.25 17.31 5.39
C LYS A 77 -2.68 16.98 4.99
N LEU A 78 -3.41 17.93 4.40
CA LEU A 78 -4.79 17.71 3.97
C LEU A 78 -4.82 17.32 2.48
N GLY A 79 -5.51 16.24 2.16
CA GLY A 79 -5.85 15.87 0.79
C GLY A 79 -7.32 16.10 0.48
N ILE A 80 -7.59 16.32 -0.81
CA ILE A 80 -8.95 16.47 -1.35
C ILE A 80 -9.11 15.63 -2.61
N TYR A 81 -10.36 15.53 -3.07
CA TYR A 81 -10.76 14.76 -4.24
C TYR A 81 -11.43 15.65 -5.28
N SER A 82 -11.15 15.39 -6.54
CA SER A 82 -11.96 15.85 -7.68
C SER A 82 -11.88 14.83 -8.82
N ASP A 83 -12.45 15.17 -9.96
CA ASP A 83 -12.60 14.28 -11.11
C ASP A 83 -12.21 14.98 -12.43
N ALA A 84 -11.54 14.25 -13.33
CA ALA A 84 -11.21 14.65 -14.69
C ALA A 84 -12.42 14.63 -15.66
N GLY A 85 -13.65 14.52 -15.18
CA GLY A 85 -14.88 14.68 -15.94
C GLY A 85 -15.76 15.84 -15.48
N TYR A 86 -16.97 15.91 -16.04
CA TYR A 86 -17.96 16.95 -15.71
C TYR A 86 -18.53 16.80 -14.31
N TYR A 87 -18.54 15.57 -13.79
CA TYR A 87 -19.02 15.24 -12.47
C TYR A 87 -18.09 14.23 -11.82
N THR A 88 -18.03 14.25 -10.50
CA THR A 88 -17.44 13.16 -9.72
C THR A 88 -18.23 11.87 -9.86
N CYS A 89 -17.66 10.74 -9.45
CA CYS A 89 -18.35 9.46 -9.46
C CYS A 89 -19.68 9.50 -8.68
N GLN A 90 -19.77 10.31 -7.61
CA GLN A 90 -21.00 10.57 -6.83
C GLN A 90 -21.80 11.80 -7.31
N LYS A 91 -21.56 12.25 -8.54
CA LYS A 91 -22.30 13.30 -9.24
C LYS A 91 -22.22 14.70 -8.60
N GLN A 92 -21.15 14.99 -7.86
CA GLN A 92 -20.79 16.36 -7.50
C GLN A 92 -20.08 17.04 -8.68
N PRO A 93 -19.91 18.37 -8.71
CA PRO A 93 -19.20 19.03 -9.82
C PRO A 93 -17.77 18.49 -9.97
N GLY A 94 -17.43 18.00 -11.17
CA GLY A 94 -16.07 17.60 -11.54
C GLY A 94 -15.27 18.77 -12.11
N SER A 95 -13.99 18.57 -12.42
CA SER A 95 -13.04 19.64 -12.76
C SER A 95 -12.74 19.76 -14.26
N LEU A 96 -13.36 18.96 -15.14
CA LEU A 96 -13.14 19.07 -16.58
C LEU A 96 -13.58 20.45 -17.12
N GLY A 97 -12.63 21.21 -17.67
CA GLY A 97 -12.86 22.59 -18.13
C GLY A 97 -12.72 23.66 -17.05
N HIS A 98 -12.52 23.26 -15.79
CA HIS A 98 -12.39 24.13 -14.62
C HIS A 98 -11.04 23.94 -13.91
N GLU A 99 -10.06 23.32 -14.57
CA GLU A 99 -8.85 22.83 -13.93
C GLU A 99 -8.05 23.95 -13.23
N GLN A 100 -7.95 25.13 -13.87
CA GLN A 100 -7.22 26.25 -13.28
C GLN A 100 -7.93 26.84 -12.06
N VAL A 101 -9.23 27.11 -12.15
CA VAL A 101 -9.99 27.68 -11.02
C VAL A 101 -10.03 26.72 -9.83
N ASP A 102 -10.11 25.41 -10.09
CA ASP A 102 -10.11 24.40 -9.04
C ASP A 102 -8.73 24.26 -8.40
N ALA A 103 -7.65 24.22 -9.20
CA ALA A 103 -6.29 24.20 -8.67
C ALA A 103 -6.00 25.43 -7.78
N ASP A 104 -6.37 26.63 -8.23
CA ASP A 104 -6.21 27.86 -7.46
C ASP A 104 -7.03 27.81 -6.16
N THR A 105 -8.23 27.24 -6.21
CA THR A 105 -9.09 27.05 -5.03
C THR A 105 -8.47 26.09 -4.02
N PHE A 106 -7.95 24.94 -4.48
CA PHE A 106 -7.26 23.97 -3.62
C PHE A 106 -6.00 24.56 -2.99
N ALA A 107 -5.20 25.29 -3.77
CA ALA A 107 -4.01 25.96 -3.28
C ALA A 107 -4.34 27.05 -2.24
N PHE A 108 -5.39 27.84 -2.49
CA PHE A 108 -5.89 28.84 -1.55
C PHE A 108 -6.36 28.23 -0.23
N TRP A 109 -7.02 27.08 -0.27
CA TRP A 109 -7.40 26.34 0.93
C TRP A 109 -6.23 25.64 1.63
N GLY A 110 -5.04 25.63 1.03
CA GLY A 110 -3.87 24.97 1.57
C GLY A 110 -3.89 23.45 1.43
N VAL A 111 -4.57 22.90 0.43
CA VAL A 111 -4.53 21.46 0.14
C VAL A 111 -3.12 21.00 -0.23
N ASP A 112 -2.73 19.80 0.17
CA ASP A 112 -1.41 19.20 -0.05
C ASP A 112 -1.43 17.96 -0.97
N TYR A 113 -2.62 17.41 -1.23
CA TYR A 113 -2.82 16.19 -2.02
C TYR A 113 -4.13 16.30 -2.81
N LEU A 114 -4.10 15.94 -4.09
CA LEU A 114 -5.29 15.80 -4.92
C LEU A 114 -5.38 14.37 -5.47
N LYS A 115 -6.43 13.64 -5.11
CA LYS A 115 -6.91 12.47 -5.86
C LYS A 115 -7.77 12.99 -7.02
N TYR A 116 -7.46 12.57 -8.24
CA TYR A 116 -8.12 13.05 -9.45
C TYR A 116 -8.67 11.88 -10.25
N ASP A 117 -9.97 11.66 -10.12
CA ASP A 117 -10.70 10.54 -10.69
C ASP A 117 -11.05 10.74 -12.17
N ASN A 118 -11.84 9.86 -12.76
CA ASN A 118 -12.07 9.84 -14.21
C ASN A 118 -13.53 9.60 -14.64
N CYS A 119 -14.50 9.72 -13.75
CA CYS A 119 -15.92 9.51 -14.04
C CYS A 119 -16.50 10.64 -14.94
N TYR A 120 -17.61 10.36 -15.64
CA TYR A 120 -18.37 11.36 -16.43
C TYR A 120 -17.54 12.28 -17.33
N ASN A 121 -16.51 11.73 -17.98
CA ASN A 121 -15.66 12.48 -18.89
C ASN A 121 -16.26 12.65 -20.30
N ASP A 122 -15.60 13.45 -21.13
CA ASP A 122 -16.01 13.77 -22.50
C ASP A 122 -15.60 12.72 -23.55
N GLY A 123 -15.11 11.55 -23.12
CA GLY A 123 -14.57 10.50 -23.98
C GLY A 123 -13.14 10.76 -24.47
N SER A 124 -12.55 11.91 -24.15
CA SER A 124 -11.14 12.16 -24.45
C SER A 124 -10.23 11.34 -23.55
N LYS A 125 -9.05 11.00 -24.09
CA LYS A 125 -8.08 10.15 -23.40
C LYS A 125 -7.56 10.79 -22.10
N PRO A 126 -7.28 10.00 -21.06
CA PRO A 126 -6.70 10.51 -19.82
C PRO A 126 -5.37 11.25 -20.06
N GLU A 127 -4.54 10.82 -21.01
CA GLU A 127 -3.29 11.48 -21.38
C GLU A 127 -3.48 12.90 -21.92
N ALA A 128 -4.70 13.28 -22.32
CA ALA A 128 -5.03 14.65 -22.72
C ALA A 128 -5.63 15.48 -21.55
N ARG A 129 -6.32 14.84 -20.60
CA ARG A 129 -7.03 15.51 -19.50
C ARG A 129 -6.16 15.71 -18.26
N TYR A 130 -5.46 14.67 -17.81
CA TYR A 130 -4.61 14.73 -16.61
C TYR A 130 -3.49 15.79 -16.68
N PRO A 131 -2.79 16.01 -17.81
CA PRO A 131 -1.79 17.09 -17.90
C PRO A 131 -2.36 18.48 -17.64
N LYS A 132 -3.64 18.74 -17.98
CA LYS A 132 -4.24 20.08 -17.78
C LYS A 132 -4.31 20.44 -16.30
N MET A 133 -4.77 19.49 -15.48
CA MET A 133 -4.80 19.65 -14.03
C MET A 133 -3.40 19.65 -13.41
N ARG A 134 -2.47 18.80 -13.88
CA ARG A 134 -1.05 18.91 -13.49
C ARG A 134 -0.51 20.33 -13.69
N ASP A 135 -0.68 20.87 -14.88
CA ASP A 135 -0.14 22.19 -15.23
C ASP A 135 -0.83 23.30 -14.41
N ALA A 136 -2.13 23.14 -14.14
CA ALA A 136 -2.87 24.03 -13.25
C ALA A 136 -2.32 24.02 -11.83
N LEU A 137 -2.13 22.83 -11.23
CA LEU A 137 -1.52 22.67 -9.90
C LEU A 137 -0.13 23.29 -9.83
N LEU A 138 0.72 23.05 -10.83
CA LEU A 138 2.07 23.63 -10.90
C LEU A 138 2.04 25.17 -10.95
N ARG A 139 1.09 25.76 -11.69
CA ARG A 139 0.93 27.22 -11.79
C ARG A 139 0.55 27.89 -10.47
N THR A 140 -0.08 27.16 -9.54
CA THR A 140 -0.41 27.70 -8.21
C THR A 140 0.83 28.02 -7.36
N GLY A 141 1.96 27.40 -7.66
CA GLY A 141 3.20 27.48 -6.86
C GLY A 141 3.16 26.70 -5.54
N ARG A 142 2.03 26.08 -5.17
CA ARG A 142 1.93 25.20 -4.01
C ARG A 142 2.28 23.75 -4.40
N PRO A 143 3.20 23.07 -3.69
CA PRO A 143 3.43 21.65 -3.90
C PRO A 143 2.20 20.84 -3.48
N ILE A 144 1.51 20.24 -4.45
CA ILE A 144 0.34 19.36 -4.24
C ILE A 144 0.68 17.98 -4.81
N PHE A 145 0.62 16.94 -3.97
CA PHE A 145 0.80 15.57 -4.42
C PHE A 145 -0.35 15.20 -5.36
N TYR A 146 -0.03 14.76 -6.57
CA TYR A 146 -1.04 14.50 -7.61
C TYR A 146 -1.22 13.00 -7.84
N SER A 147 -2.37 12.47 -7.43
CA SER A 147 -2.73 11.05 -7.52
C SER A 147 -3.78 10.86 -8.62
N LEU A 148 -3.38 10.14 -9.66
CA LEU A 148 -4.21 9.91 -10.85
C LEU A 148 -5.07 8.65 -10.66
N CYS A 149 -6.34 8.72 -11.00
CA CYS A 149 -7.26 7.60 -10.85
C CYS A 149 -8.14 7.41 -12.09
N GLU A 150 -7.68 6.56 -13.02
CA GLU A 150 -8.49 6.03 -14.13
C GLU A 150 -8.68 4.51 -14.05
N TRP A 151 -8.46 3.94 -12.86
CA TRP A 151 -8.66 2.52 -12.55
C TRP A 151 -7.77 1.53 -13.32
N GLY A 152 -6.72 2.03 -13.99
CA GLY A 152 -5.79 1.20 -14.76
C GLY A 152 -6.29 0.82 -16.16
N VAL A 153 -7.38 1.45 -16.65
CA VAL A 153 -8.04 1.13 -17.92
C VAL A 153 -7.14 1.44 -19.11
N ASP A 154 -6.51 2.61 -19.12
CA ASP A 154 -5.61 3.08 -20.17
C ASP A 154 -4.12 2.89 -19.82
N VAL A 155 -3.83 1.91 -18.94
CA VAL A 155 -2.48 1.46 -18.58
C VAL A 155 -1.57 2.61 -18.10
N PRO A 156 -1.92 3.26 -16.97
CA PRO A 156 -1.36 4.54 -16.57
C PRO A 156 0.14 4.49 -16.30
N ALA A 157 0.66 3.33 -15.90
CA ALA A 157 2.08 3.09 -15.72
C ALA A 157 2.94 3.51 -16.94
N THR A 158 2.38 3.48 -18.15
CA THR A 158 3.10 3.82 -19.39
C THR A 158 3.20 5.33 -19.67
N TRP A 159 2.36 6.16 -19.06
CA TRP A 159 2.25 7.59 -19.38
C TRP A 159 2.21 8.53 -18.15
N ALA A 160 1.61 8.08 -17.04
CA ALA A 160 1.46 8.83 -15.80
C ALA A 160 2.76 9.24 -15.08
N PRO A 161 3.92 8.53 -15.20
CA PRO A 161 5.15 8.93 -14.52
C PRO A 161 5.66 10.34 -14.85
N LYS A 162 5.23 10.92 -15.97
CA LYS A 162 5.58 12.30 -16.38
C LYS A 162 4.53 13.34 -15.93
N ILE A 163 3.49 12.90 -15.24
CA ILE A 163 2.31 13.72 -14.96
C ILE A 163 2.04 13.84 -13.46
N GLY A 164 2.02 12.74 -12.72
CA GLY A 164 1.73 12.78 -11.29
C GLY A 164 2.63 11.90 -10.44
N SER A 165 2.36 11.96 -9.15
CA SER A 165 3.16 11.36 -8.08
C SER A 165 2.77 9.91 -7.79
N SER A 166 1.52 9.54 -8.09
CA SER A 166 1.05 8.15 -8.12
C SER A 166 -0.08 7.97 -9.13
N TRP A 167 -0.37 6.73 -9.51
CA TRP A 167 -1.48 6.40 -10.40
C TRP A 167 -2.11 5.06 -10.05
N ARG A 168 -3.44 5.02 -9.98
CA ARG A 168 -4.22 3.81 -9.77
C ARG A 168 -3.99 2.84 -10.91
N THR A 169 -3.51 1.64 -10.62
CA THR A 169 -3.25 0.59 -11.62
C THR A 169 -4.38 -0.41 -11.77
N THR A 170 -5.43 -0.29 -10.94
CA THR A 170 -6.50 -1.27 -10.81
C THR A 170 -7.83 -0.60 -10.48
N GLY A 171 -8.92 -1.35 -10.65
CA GLY A 171 -10.22 -1.03 -10.04
C GLY A 171 -10.15 -0.97 -8.51
N ASP A 172 -11.26 -0.58 -7.90
CA ASP A 172 -11.33 -0.36 -6.45
C ASP A 172 -11.06 -1.66 -5.68
N ILE A 173 -10.39 -1.52 -4.55
CA ILE A 173 -10.23 -2.58 -3.57
C ILE A 173 -11.52 -2.72 -2.74
N GLU A 174 -11.71 -3.91 -2.16
CA GLU A 174 -12.77 -4.19 -1.22
C GLU A 174 -12.16 -4.96 -0.04
N ASP A 175 -12.75 -4.85 1.15
CA ASP A 175 -12.34 -5.59 2.35
C ASP A 175 -12.72 -7.09 2.23
N LYS A 176 -12.05 -7.80 1.33
CA LYS A 176 -12.11 -9.25 1.13
C LYS A 176 -10.84 -9.73 0.46
N TRP A 177 -10.38 -10.92 0.84
CA TRP A 177 -9.05 -11.41 0.47
C TRP A 177 -8.86 -11.56 -1.05
N GLU A 178 -9.90 -11.99 -1.76
CA GLU A 178 -9.86 -12.14 -3.22
C GLU A 178 -9.65 -10.80 -3.92
N SER A 179 -10.21 -9.72 -3.38
CA SER A 179 -10.00 -8.37 -3.91
C SER A 179 -8.54 -7.97 -3.75
N VAL A 180 -7.99 -8.09 -2.53
CA VAL A 180 -6.59 -7.78 -2.21
C VAL A 180 -5.61 -8.47 -3.16
N ILE A 181 -5.71 -9.80 -3.28
CA ILE A 181 -4.79 -10.56 -4.13
C ILE A 181 -5.00 -10.23 -5.61
N SER A 182 -6.25 -10.03 -6.04
CA SER A 182 -6.50 -9.59 -7.43
C SER A 182 -5.86 -8.23 -7.72
N ARG A 183 -5.90 -7.26 -6.79
CA ARG A 183 -5.23 -5.96 -6.96
C ARG A 183 -3.70 -6.10 -7.01
N ALA A 184 -3.13 -6.91 -6.12
CA ALA A 184 -1.69 -7.18 -6.13
C ALA A 184 -1.24 -7.81 -7.47
N ASP A 185 -1.96 -8.80 -7.97
CA ASP A 185 -1.66 -9.51 -9.22
C ASP A 185 -1.73 -8.63 -10.46
N LEU A 186 -2.72 -7.73 -10.51
CA LEU A 186 -2.82 -6.76 -11.59
C LEU A 186 -1.68 -5.73 -11.53
N ASN A 187 -1.31 -5.28 -10.33
CA ASN A 187 -0.26 -4.30 -10.13
C ASN A 187 1.17 -4.83 -10.37
N ASP A 188 1.42 -6.12 -10.13
CA ASP A 188 2.74 -6.76 -10.31
C ASP A 188 3.33 -6.52 -11.71
N LYS A 189 2.46 -6.50 -12.73
CA LYS A 189 2.82 -6.26 -14.13
C LYS A 189 3.49 -4.90 -14.35
N PHE A 190 3.19 -3.92 -13.48
CA PHE A 190 3.65 -2.55 -13.62
C PHE A 190 4.88 -2.23 -12.76
N ALA A 191 5.44 -3.21 -12.06
CA ALA A 191 6.64 -3.05 -11.25
C ALA A 191 7.85 -2.37 -11.95
N PRO A 192 8.09 -2.47 -13.28
CA PRO A 192 9.16 -1.72 -13.93
C PRO A 192 8.98 -0.19 -13.94
N TYR A 193 7.75 0.30 -13.71
CA TYR A 193 7.40 1.72 -13.87
C TYR A 193 7.55 2.51 -12.58
N ALA A 194 7.24 1.91 -11.42
CA ALA A 194 7.38 2.54 -10.11
C ALA A 194 8.84 2.85 -9.77
N ARG A 195 9.07 4.08 -9.29
CA ARG A 195 10.38 4.61 -8.88
C ARG A 195 10.20 5.86 -8.03
N PRO A 196 11.24 6.36 -7.34
CA PRO A 196 11.17 7.65 -6.66
C PRO A 196 10.63 8.75 -7.59
N GLY A 197 9.54 9.39 -7.18
CA GLY A 197 8.82 10.41 -7.95
C GLY A 197 7.55 9.93 -8.65
N GLY A 198 7.29 8.62 -8.72
CA GLY A 198 6.08 8.06 -9.34
C GLY A 198 5.82 6.62 -8.93
N TRP A 199 4.68 6.37 -8.30
CA TRP A 199 4.34 5.07 -7.69
C TRP A 199 3.08 4.45 -8.30
N ASN A 200 3.11 3.15 -8.55
CA ASN A 200 1.90 2.40 -8.86
C ASN A 200 1.03 2.31 -7.61
N ASP A 201 -0.27 2.56 -7.77
CA ASP A 201 -1.25 2.57 -6.69
C ASP A 201 -2.27 1.42 -6.89
N PRO A 202 -2.11 0.29 -6.17
CA PRO A 202 -3.08 -0.81 -6.16
C PRO A 202 -4.28 -0.54 -5.23
N ASP A 203 -4.52 0.72 -4.86
CA ASP A 203 -5.56 1.22 -3.97
C ASP A 203 -5.23 1.09 -2.47
N MET A 204 -6.16 1.55 -1.62
CA MET A 204 -6.00 1.72 -0.17
C MET A 204 -5.71 0.43 0.61
N LEU A 205 -5.27 0.62 1.86
CA LEU A 205 -5.16 -0.44 2.85
C LEU A 205 -6.52 -0.73 3.51
N GLU A 206 -7.00 -1.96 3.40
CA GLU A 206 -8.23 -2.43 4.05
C GLU A 206 -8.04 -2.88 5.51
N VAL A 207 -6.80 -2.80 6.01
CA VAL A 207 -6.42 -3.24 7.36
C VAL A 207 -7.32 -2.61 8.43
N GLY A 208 -8.15 -3.44 9.07
CA GLY A 208 -9.02 -3.03 10.16
C GLY A 208 -10.47 -2.71 9.78
N ASN A 209 -10.90 -2.96 8.55
CA ASN A 209 -12.31 -2.79 8.15
C ASN A 209 -13.25 -3.92 8.61
N GLY A 210 -12.68 -5.08 9.00
CA GLY A 210 -13.35 -6.10 9.81
C GLY A 210 -13.80 -7.37 9.08
N HIS A 211 -13.63 -7.46 7.76
CA HIS A 211 -14.09 -8.62 6.97
C HIS A 211 -12.97 -9.58 6.54
N MET A 212 -11.70 -9.26 6.83
CA MET A 212 -10.57 -10.19 6.67
C MET A 212 -9.98 -10.60 8.02
N THR A 213 -9.32 -11.74 8.03
CA THR A 213 -8.55 -12.23 9.18
C THR A 213 -7.31 -11.38 9.42
N MET A 214 -6.74 -11.46 10.63
CA MET A 214 -5.51 -10.75 10.95
C MET A 214 -4.32 -11.19 10.10
N ASP A 215 -4.29 -12.47 9.68
CA ASP A 215 -3.23 -13.00 8.83
C ASP A 215 -3.33 -12.48 7.39
N GLU A 216 -4.55 -12.36 6.87
CA GLU A 216 -4.83 -11.73 5.57
C GLU A 216 -4.46 -10.24 5.60
N TYR A 217 -4.83 -9.51 6.67
CA TYR A 217 -4.42 -8.12 6.83
C TYR A 217 -2.90 -7.95 6.94
N GLY A 218 -2.22 -8.83 7.67
CA GLY A 218 -0.76 -8.81 7.80
C GLY A 218 -0.08 -9.06 6.45
N SER A 219 -0.63 -9.98 5.67
CA SER A 219 -0.18 -10.29 4.32
C SER A 219 -0.40 -9.13 3.35
N HIS A 220 -1.61 -8.54 3.35
CA HIS A 220 -1.97 -7.37 2.57
C HIS A 220 -1.00 -6.20 2.81
N PHE A 221 -0.77 -5.83 4.08
CA PHE A 221 0.14 -4.75 4.44
C PHE A 221 1.58 -5.02 3.97
N SER A 222 2.04 -6.26 4.13
CA SER A 222 3.38 -6.68 3.72
C SER A 222 3.57 -6.65 2.20
N ILE A 223 2.57 -7.10 1.43
CA ILE A 223 2.61 -7.06 -0.04
C ILE A 223 2.59 -5.62 -0.53
N TRP A 224 1.75 -4.73 0.03
CA TRP A 224 1.75 -3.30 -0.30
C TRP A 224 3.10 -2.65 0.00
N ALA A 225 3.72 -3.01 1.12
CA ALA A 225 5.05 -2.54 1.47
C ALA A 225 6.11 -2.96 0.46
N LEU A 226 6.14 -4.25 0.10
CA LEU A 226 7.05 -4.76 -0.94
C LEU A 226 6.84 -4.09 -2.29
N MET A 227 5.58 -3.84 -2.66
CA MET A 227 5.26 -3.21 -3.94
C MET A 227 5.59 -1.70 -3.99
N LYS A 228 6.02 -1.10 -2.87
CA LYS A 228 6.21 0.36 -2.75
C LYS A 228 4.92 1.14 -3.04
N ALA A 229 3.77 0.51 -2.76
CA ALA A 229 2.47 1.13 -2.92
C ALA A 229 2.31 2.29 -1.92
N PRO A 230 1.52 3.33 -2.24
CA PRO A 230 1.04 4.27 -1.24
C PRO A 230 0.37 3.55 -0.06
N LEU A 231 0.82 3.79 1.16
CA LEU A 231 0.22 3.22 2.37
C LEU A 231 -0.92 4.11 2.89
N LEU A 232 -2.04 4.13 2.16
CA LEU A 232 -3.23 4.90 2.52
C LEU A 232 -4.18 4.05 3.37
N ILE A 233 -4.18 4.27 4.69
CA ILE A 233 -5.14 3.62 5.61
C ILE A 233 -6.58 3.97 5.19
N GLY A 234 -7.42 2.95 4.99
CA GLY A 234 -8.83 3.08 4.60
C GLY A 234 -9.85 2.77 5.71
N CYS A 235 -9.41 2.50 6.95
CA CYS A 235 -10.30 2.19 8.09
C CYS A 235 -10.53 3.40 9.02
N ASP A 236 -11.43 3.21 10.01
CA ASP A 236 -11.60 4.15 11.12
C ASP A 236 -10.42 4.06 12.11
N VAL A 237 -9.52 5.04 12.03
CA VAL A 237 -8.35 5.12 12.91
C VAL A 237 -8.69 5.53 14.35
N THR A 238 -9.90 6.02 14.62
CA THR A 238 -10.35 6.44 15.96
C THR A 238 -10.73 5.27 16.85
N SER A 239 -11.00 4.10 16.26
CA SER A 239 -11.54 2.91 16.95
C SER A 239 -10.76 1.61 16.65
N MET A 240 -9.50 1.72 16.21
CA MET A 240 -8.67 0.55 15.88
C MET A 240 -8.48 -0.39 17.08
N ASN A 241 -8.67 -1.68 16.84
CA ASN A 241 -8.28 -2.70 17.81
C ASN A 241 -6.73 -2.86 17.88
N LYS A 242 -6.25 -3.62 18.87
CA LYS A 242 -4.81 -3.85 19.08
C LYS A 242 -4.12 -4.56 17.90
N GLY A 243 -4.83 -5.46 17.22
CA GLY A 243 -4.32 -6.18 16.06
C GLY A 243 -4.10 -5.23 14.88
N THR A 244 -5.12 -4.46 14.52
CA THR A 244 -5.05 -3.40 13.49
C THR A 244 -3.93 -2.42 13.78
N SER A 245 -3.87 -1.93 15.02
CA SER A 245 -2.83 -0.98 15.46
C SER A 245 -1.43 -1.58 15.29
N ARG A 246 -1.24 -2.86 15.63
CA ARG A 246 0.05 -3.54 15.46
C ARG A 246 0.49 -3.63 14.01
N ILE A 247 -0.41 -4.00 13.10
CA ILE A 247 -0.08 -4.10 11.67
C ILE A 247 0.29 -2.73 11.13
N LEU A 248 -0.59 -1.74 11.31
CA LEU A 248 -0.41 -0.41 10.73
C LEU A 248 0.78 0.35 11.31
N SER A 249 1.22 0.03 12.53
CA SER A 249 2.40 0.64 13.17
C SER A 249 3.68 -0.18 13.05
N ASN A 250 3.70 -1.28 12.27
CA ASN A 250 4.88 -2.11 12.13
C ASN A 250 6.01 -1.36 11.39
N GLN A 251 6.99 -0.88 12.16
CA GLN A 251 8.09 -0.05 11.66
C GLN A 251 8.96 -0.77 10.64
N GLU A 252 9.16 -2.08 10.77
CA GLU A 252 10.02 -2.83 9.86
C GLU A 252 9.38 -2.98 8.48
N VAL A 253 8.08 -3.28 8.44
CA VAL A 253 7.30 -3.35 7.20
C VAL A 253 7.23 -1.97 6.53
N ILE A 254 7.01 -0.91 7.31
CA ILE A 254 7.03 0.48 6.81
C ILE A 254 8.42 0.84 6.26
N ALA A 255 9.51 0.43 6.93
CA ALA A 255 10.87 0.67 6.46
C ALA A 255 11.16 -0.07 5.15
N VAL A 256 10.56 -1.25 4.93
CA VAL A 256 10.60 -1.91 3.61
C VAL A 256 9.90 -1.03 2.58
N ASN A 257 8.69 -0.53 2.85
CA ASN A 257 7.98 0.36 1.91
C ASN A 257 8.78 1.64 1.59
N GLN A 258 9.32 2.29 2.61
CA GLN A 258 10.00 3.59 2.53
C GLN A 258 11.49 3.49 2.17
N ASP A 259 11.99 2.30 1.82
CA ASP A 259 13.38 2.13 1.41
C ASP A 259 13.70 2.98 0.16
N HIS A 260 14.73 3.82 0.28
CA HIS A 260 15.09 4.85 -0.69
C HIS A 260 15.53 4.31 -2.06
N LYS A 261 15.82 3.01 -2.21
CA LYS A 261 16.07 2.41 -3.53
C LYS A 261 14.82 2.49 -4.40
N GLY A 262 13.63 2.47 -3.78
CA GLY A 262 12.36 2.74 -4.45
C GLY A 262 12.02 1.78 -5.59
N ILE A 263 12.55 0.56 -5.57
CA ILE A 263 12.23 -0.46 -6.56
C ILE A 263 11.06 -1.29 -6.03
N GLN A 264 9.98 -1.33 -6.81
CA GLN A 264 8.83 -2.19 -6.54
C GLN A 264 9.23 -3.66 -6.58
N GLY A 265 8.92 -4.38 -5.49
CA GLY A 265 9.00 -5.83 -5.42
C GLY A 265 7.96 -6.50 -6.31
N ARG A 266 8.20 -7.77 -6.63
CA ARG A 266 7.41 -8.56 -7.58
C ARG A 266 7.13 -9.95 -7.08
N LYS A 267 6.16 -10.61 -7.69
CA LYS A 267 6.00 -12.06 -7.57
C LYS A 267 7.15 -12.76 -8.29
N VAL A 268 7.95 -13.52 -7.55
CA VAL A 268 9.12 -14.24 -8.08
C VAL A 268 8.90 -15.75 -8.20
N SER A 269 7.89 -16.29 -7.52
CA SER A 269 7.49 -17.69 -7.62
C SER A 269 6.01 -17.85 -7.30
N LYS A 270 5.37 -18.80 -7.98
CA LYS A 270 4.01 -19.26 -7.68
C LYS A 270 3.94 -20.77 -7.85
N GLN A 271 3.51 -21.48 -6.81
CA GLN A 271 3.30 -22.94 -6.82
C GLN A 271 1.96 -23.26 -6.17
N GLY A 272 0.95 -23.57 -6.99
CA GLY A 272 -0.42 -23.63 -6.52
C GLY A 272 -0.83 -22.30 -5.90
N ASP A 273 -1.22 -22.37 -4.62
CA ASP A 273 -1.69 -21.22 -3.84
C ASP A 273 -0.57 -20.53 -3.04
N LEU A 274 0.65 -21.07 -3.07
CA LEU A 274 1.82 -20.43 -2.46
C LEU A 274 2.42 -19.42 -3.43
N GLU A 275 2.58 -18.19 -2.96
CA GLU A 275 3.25 -17.12 -3.69
C GLU A 275 4.45 -16.59 -2.90
N VAL A 276 5.54 -16.33 -3.62
CA VAL A 276 6.71 -15.66 -3.08
C VAL A 276 6.87 -14.33 -3.80
N TRP A 277 6.84 -13.26 -3.02
CA TRP A 277 7.08 -11.90 -3.45
C TRP A 277 8.44 -11.44 -2.96
N ALA A 278 9.22 -10.73 -3.78
CA ALA A 278 10.52 -10.23 -3.38
C ALA A 278 10.88 -8.93 -4.11
N GLY A 279 11.64 -8.07 -3.44
CA GLY A 279 12.11 -6.81 -3.99
C GLY A 279 13.50 -6.44 -3.46
N PRO A 280 14.36 -5.86 -4.32
CA PRO A 280 15.64 -5.36 -3.87
C PRO A 280 15.45 -4.10 -3.02
N LEU A 281 16.19 -4.02 -1.93
CA LEU A 281 16.29 -2.85 -1.07
C LEU A 281 17.67 -2.19 -1.23
N SER A 282 17.82 -1.01 -0.64
CA SER A 282 19.10 -0.35 -0.47
C SER A 282 20.11 -1.22 0.29
N ASN A 283 21.40 -0.89 0.14
CA ASN A 283 22.51 -1.60 0.78
C ASN A 283 22.56 -3.11 0.47
N ASN A 284 22.18 -3.50 -0.76
CA ASN A 284 22.15 -4.89 -1.25
C ASN A 284 21.32 -5.86 -0.39
N ARG A 285 20.33 -5.33 0.34
CA ARG A 285 19.35 -6.14 1.06
C ARG A 285 18.23 -6.59 0.13
N ILE A 286 17.57 -7.68 0.48
CA ILE A 286 16.38 -8.18 -0.23
C ILE A 286 15.29 -8.41 0.82
N ALA A 287 14.10 -7.87 0.57
CA ALA A 287 12.91 -8.25 1.32
C ALA A 287 12.13 -9.28 0.52
N PHE A 288 11.55 -10.26 1.21
CA PHE A 288 10.65 -11.23 0.61
C PHE A 288 9.47 -11.50 1.53
N ASN A 289 8.35 -11.83 0.91
CA ASN A 289 7.15 -12.26 1.60
C ASN A 289 6.67 -13.58 0.99
N SER A 290 6.36 -14.56 1.85
CA SER A 290 5.68 -15.79 1.45
C SER A 290 4.23 -15.72 1.90
N CYS A 291 3.31 -15.60 0.94
CA CYS A 291 1.88 -15.72 1.21
C CYS A 291 1.42 -17.13 0.82
N LEU A 292 0.97 -17.89 1.82
CA LEU A 292 0.15 -19.08 1.59
C LEU A 292 -1.29 -18.61 1.42
N VAL A 293 -1.87 -18.73 0.23
CA VAL A 293 -3.32 -18.60 0.07
C VAL A 293 -3.94 -19.93 0.51
N PHE A 294 -4.63 -19.97 1.65
CA PHE A 294 -5.38 -21.17 2.03
C PHE A 294 -6.74 -21.15 1.33
N VAL A 295 -6.85 -21.77 0.15
CA VAL A 295 -8.18 -22.04 -0.42
C VAL A 295 -8.75 -23.29 0.26
N TRP A 296 -9.62 -23.10 1.25
CA TRP A 296 -10.46 -24.20 1.74
C TRP A 296 -11.49 -24.54 0.66
N THR A 297 -11.14 -25.46 -0.25
CA THR A 297 -12.16 -26.20 -0.99
C THR A 297 -12.81 -27.17 -0.02
N VAL A 298 -13.93 -26.76 0.58
CA VAL A 298 -14.81 -27.69 1.31
C VAL A 298 -15.46 -28.60 0.27
N ASN A 299 -14.76 -29.65 -0.13
CA ASN A 299 -15.31 -30.67 -0.99
C ASN A 299 -16.21 -31.57 -0.12
N THR A 300 -17.46 -31.18 0.07
CA THR A 300 -18.47 -32.08 0.63
C THR A 300 -18.82 -33.12 -0.41
N THR A 301 -18.04 -34.20 -0.47
CA THR A 301 -18.54 -35.49 -0.94
C THR A 301 -17.69 -36.61 -0.34
N ALA A 302 -18.33 -37.41 0.50
CA ALA A 302 -17.75 -38.60 1.10
C ALA A 302 -17.40 -39.64 0.03
N GLN A 303 -16.18 -40.19 0.08
CA GLN A 303 -15.95 -41.64 -0.06
C GLN A 303 -14.52 -42.04 0.35
N ARG A 304 -14.44 -43.17 1.05
CA ARG A 304 -13.23 -43.83 1.56
C ARG A 304 -12.24 -44.18 0.45
N SER A 305 -10.94 -44.01 0.72
CA SER A 305 -9.91 -45.09 0.75
C SER A 305 -8.49 -44.53 0.52
N GLY A 306 -7.49 -45.15 1.15
CA GLY A 306 -6.11 -45.09 0.70
C GLY A 306 -5.18 -44.17 1.47
N SER A 307 -4.32 -44.78 2.29
CA SER A 307 -3.15 -44.18 2.92
C SER A 307 -2.18 -43.55 1.90
N LYS A 308 -1.59 -42.41 2.25
CA LYS A 308 -0.22 -42.00 1.89
C LYS A 308 0.22 -40.84 2.79
N SER A 309 1.43 -40.97 3.33
CA SER A 309 2.07 -40.09 4.30
C SER A 309 2.34 -38.66 3.75
N PRO A 310 2.49 -37.65 4.64
CA PRO A 310 2.93 -36.32 4.22
C PRO A 310 4.41 -36.35 3.82
N ARG A 311 4.73 -35.76 2.66
CA ARG A 311 6.10 -35.47 2.21
C ARG A 311 6.65 -34.23 2.92
N GLU A 312 7.95 -34.28 3.21
CA GLU A 312 8.77 -33.27 3.89
C GLU A 312 8.72 -31.86 3.25
N PRO A 313 9.05 -30.78 4.00
CA PRO A 313 9.20 -29.44 3.45
C PRO A 313 10.45 -29.34 2.56
N TYR A 314 10.28 -28.73 1.38
CA TYR A 314 11.33 -28.52 0.40
C TYR A 314 12.34 -27.45 0.85
N SER A 315 13.63 -27.74 0.67
CA SER A 315 14.72 -26.77 0.73
C SER A 315 14.80 -25.99 -0.59
N ILE A 316 15.02 -24.67 -0.50
CA ILE A 316 15.38 -23.84 -1.64
C ILE A 316 16.83 -24.23 -1.99
N SER A 317 17.05 -24.82 -3.16
CA SER A 317 18.38 -25.18 -3.62
C SER A 317 19.19 -23.92 -3.96
N GLU A 318 20.23 -23.65 -3.18
CA GLU A 318 21.21 -22.62 -3.46
C GLU A 318 22.14 -23.07 -4.59
N GLY A 319 21.95 -22.50 -5.77
CA GLY A 319 22.86 -22.62 -6.90
C GLY A 319 23.66 -21.34 -7.13
N SER A 320 24.49 -20.92 -6.18
CA SER A 320 25.69 -20.07 -6.39
C SER A 320 26.29 -19.61 -5.06
N CYS A 321 27.61 -19.79 -4.86
CA CYS A 321 28.39 -19.41 -3.67
C CYS A 321 28.00 -18.05 -3.07
N LEU A 322 27.37 -18.04 -1.89
CA LEU A 322 27.26 -16.88 -1.01
C LEU A 322 27.38 -17.33 0.45
N GLN A 323 28.61 -17.42 0.96
CA GLN A 323 28.84 -17.65 2.39
C GLN A 323 28.71 -16.33 3.18
N ASN A 324 27.98 -16.39 4.30
CA ASN A 324 27.58 -15.31 5.24
C ASN A 324 26.39 -14.45 4.83
N SER A 325 25.18 -15.02 4.87
CA SER A 325 23.93 -14.25 4.94
C SER A 325 23.13 -14.59 6.19
N SER A 326 22.65 -13.57 6.88
CA SER A 326 21.71 -13.70 8.00
C SER A 326 20.31 -13.24 7.59
N TRP A 327 19.31 -13.90 8.16
CA TRP A 327 17.89 -13.60 7.94
C TRP A 327 17.29 -13.07 9.23
N SER A 328 16.49 -12.01 9.14
CA SER A 328 15.67 -11.52 10.24
C SER A 328 14.19 -11.56 9.85
N LYS A 329 13.34 -12.10 10.73
CA LYS A 329 11.88 -11.98 10.62
C LYS A 329 11.44 -10.69 11.30
N SER A 330 10.48 -10.00 10.71
CA SER A 330 10.09 -8.67 11.18
C SER A 330 9.15 -8.63 12.37
N ASP A 331 8.40 -9.71 12.61
CA ASP A 331 7.60 -9.92 13.83
C ASP A 331 7.29 -11.43 13.91
N PRO A 332 7.50 -12.13 15.04
CA PRO A 332 7.12 -13.53 15.22
C PRO A 332 5.65 -13.85 14.87
N GLN A 333 4.75 -12.85 14.93
CA GLN A 333 3.34 -12.97 14.58
C GLN A 333 3.02 -12.50 13.14
N MET A 334 3.90 -11.78 12.45
CA MET A 334 3.82 -11.54 11.00
C MET A 334 4.69 -12.58 10.30
N GLN A 335 4.22 -13.83 10.29
CA GLN A 335 5.02 -14.99 9.83
C GLN A 335 5.49 -14.90 8.37
N ASN A 336 4.95 -13.95 7.59
CA ASN A 336 5.05 -13.93 6.14
C ASN A 336 6.10 -12.96 5.59
N LEU A 337 6.67 -12.01 6.35
CA LEU A 337 7.72 -11.08 5.85
C LEU A 337 9.08 -11.35 6.49
N ALA A 338 10.12 -11.44 5.67
CA ALA A 338 11.50 -11.56 6.14
C ALA A 338 12.48 -10.78 5.26
N ILE A 339 13.61 -10.39 5.87
CA ILE A 339 14.63 -9.53 5.25
C ILE A 339 15.97 -10.27 5.25
N ARG A 340 16.63 -10.35 4.08
CA ARG A 340 18.00 -10.81 3.92
C ARG A 340 18.97 -9.64 3.97
N THR A 341 20.04 -9.78 4.75
CA THR A 341 21.22 -8.92 4.62
C THR A 341 22.37 -9.73 4.03
N THR A 342 23.03 -9.19 3.00
CA THR A 342 24.26 -9.77 2.47
C THR A 342 25.41 -8.81 2.79
N SER A 343 26.44 -9.31 3.48
CA SER A 343 27.67 -8.54 3.70
C SER A 343 28.59 -8.72 2.49
N PRO A 344 29.26 -7.67 1.98
CA PRO A 344 30.24 -7.83 0.91
C PRO A 344 31.43 -8.69 1.40
N LEU A 345 31.86 -9.63 0.56
CA LEU A 345 33.04 -10.47 0.81
C LEU A 345 34.30 -9.61 1.00
N PRO A 346 35.19 -9.94 1.96
CA PRO A 346 36.59 -9.54 1.89
C PRO A 346 37.21 -10.11 0.60
N LYS A 347 38.07 -9.35 -0.08
CA LYS A 347 38.58 -9.62 -1.45
C LYS A 347 39.40 -10.91 -1.65
N SER A 348 39.37 -11.94 -0.79
CA SER A 348 40.41 -13.00 -0.80
C SER A 348 40.01 -14.45 -0.49
N SER A 349 38.77 -14.91 -0.60
CA SER A 349 38.44 -16.32 -0.29
C SER A 349 37.80 -17.09 -1.45
N GLN A 350 38.50 -18.12 -1.94
CA GLN A 350 38.04 -19.12 -2.92
C GLN A 350 37.09 -20.15 -2.26
N CYS A 351 36.05 -20.59 -2.98
CA CYS A 351 35.08 -21.60 -2.52
C CYS A 351 35.68 -23.03 -2.52
N PRO A 352 35.55 -23.83 -1.44
CA PRO A 352 35.85 -25.26 -1.44
C PRO A 352 34.70 -26.10 -2.03
N GLN A 353 35.03 -27.21 -2.70
CA GLN A 353 34.12 -28.17 -3.34
C GLN A 353 33.42 -29.09 -2.30
N PRO A 354 32.19 -29.60 -2.57
CA PRO A 354 31.42 -30.36 -1.58
C PRO A 354 31.78 -31.86 -1.54
N LEU A 355 31.98 -32.40 -0.34
CA LEU A 355 32.00 -33.84 -0.05
C LEU A 355 30.62 -34.27 0.48
N GLY A 356 30.06 -35.34 -0.08
CA GLY A 356 28.71 -35.84 0.21
C GLY A 356 28.57 -36.55 1.57
N TYR A 357 27.34 -36.64 2.07
CA TYR A 357 27.01 -37.40 3.28
C TYR A 357 25.64 -38.11 3.23
N ASP A 358 25.61 -39.19 4.02
CA ASP A 358 24.72 -40.35 4.08
C ASP A 358 23.55 -40.19 5.08
N HIS A 359 22.52 -41.03 4.95
CA HIS A 359 21.20 -40.95 5.64
C HIS A 359 21.17 -41.56 7.06
N GLY A 360 20.37 -40.97 7.96
CA GLY A 360 19.94 -41.58 9.22
C GLY A 360 18.77 -40.84 9.88
N LEU A 361 17.63 -41.52 10.03
CA LEU A 361 16.34 -41.05 10.58
C LEU A 361 16.27 -41.14 12.11
N ASP A 362 15.62 -40.17 12.77
CA ASP A 362 14.70 -40.46 13.89
C ASP A 362 13.65 -39.34 14.08
N SER A 363 12.44 -39.74 14.42
CA SER A 363 11.18 -38.98 14.34
C SER A 363 10.63 -38.63 15.73
N THR A 364 10.38 -37.33 15.99
CA THR A 364 9.30 -36.78 16.87
C THR A 364 9.50 -35.26 17.05
N TRP A 365 8.68 -34.41 16.41
CA TRP A 365 8.62 -32.96 16.74
C TRP A 365 7.20 -32.39 16.53
N PRO A 366 6.63 -31.64 17.49
CA PRO A 366 5.48 -30.76 17.24
C PRO A 366 5.93 -29.52 16.46
N LEU A 367 5.09 -29.07 15.52
CA LEU A 367 5.28 -27.88 14.68
C LEU A 367 5.61 -26.63 15.51
N SER A 368 6.91 -26.38 15.66
CA SER A 368 7.51 -25.17 16.20
C SER A 368 8.87 -25.01 15.51
N LEU A 369 9.03 -23.99 14.67
CA LEU A 369 10.35 -23.63 14.16
C LEU A 369 11.04 -22.74 15.19
N LEU A 370 11.81 -23.39 16.06
CA LEU A 370 12.83 -22.78 16.93
C LEU A 370 13.99 -22.27 16.08
N ALA A 371 14.44 -21.04 16.32
CA ALA A 371 15.79 -20.63 15.98
C ALA A 371 16.64 -20.72 17.26
N TYR A 372 17.65 -21.59 17.21
CA TYR A 372 18.59 -21.87 18.29
C TYR A 372 19.59 -20.71 18.42
N GLU A 373 19.72 -20.13 19.62
CA GLU A 373 20.92 -19.38 20.00
C GLU A 373 22.07 -20.38 20.18
N LYS A 374 23.13 -20.26 19.39
CA LYS A 374 24.42 -20.85 19.79
C LYS A 374 25.06 -19.91 20.81
N GLY A 375 24.82 -20.24 22.07
CA GLY A 375 25.59 -19.71 23.19
C GLY A 375 27.09 -19.94 22.99
N THR A 376 27.85 -18.90 23.28
CA THR A 376 29.28 -18.97 23.57
C THR A 376 29.51 -19.82 24.80
N LEU A 377 30.23 -20.93 24.65
CA LEU A 377 30.91 -21.61 25.75
C LEU A 377 32.27 -22.13 25.30
N HIS A 378 33.22 -21.97 26.23
CA HIS A 378 34.63 -22.36 26.30
C HIS A 378 35.64 -21.41 25.66
N SER A 379 36.75 -21.05 26.31
CA SER A 379 37.26 -21.27 27.67
C SER A 379 38.58 -20.52 27.78
N THR A 380 38.91 -20.00 28.95
CA THR A 380 40.21 -20.27 29.58
C THR A 380 39.96 -21.10 30.82
#